data_AF-A0A2N9L9L4-F1
#
_entry.id   AF-A0A2N9L9L4-F1
#
_cell.length_a   1.000
_cell.length_b   1.000
_cell.length_c   1.000
_cell.angle_alpha   90.00
_cell.angle_beta   90.00
_cell.angle_gamma   90.00
#
_symmetry.space_group_name_H-M   'P 1'
#
loop_
_entity.id
_entity.type
_entity.pdbx_description
1 polymer ?
#
loop_
_entity_poly.entity_id
_entity_poly.type
_entity_poly.pdbx_seq_one_letter_code
_entity_poly.pdbx_strand_id
1 'polypeptide(L)'
;MTVTSILSNPDQDPHLFEGSPAVGRNVSAARIIIYNGIDYDPWMEKMLRATRSADRKTIAVADLIGKKAGDNPHIWYDPATMLALAQTLAAALIADDPANKAGYEQRLARFEDSVKPIQAKISQLRQRLTGTPVTATEPVFGYMLDALGMEVRNRSFQIAVMNNTEPSASDIAAFENGLQQPGHGPDRRTNGEDSQSGANPRGRGRRDRARRHELSVLDAKRDRRRGSSAAAMNAIEFRDVSLTLGGRVVLAGVSLEISAREFVGVLGPNGAGKTTLMRAVLGLLPPSRGSIRVLGNPAARGNPAIGYMPQLRSTAAGSIRLSGWDFIARVVDGHKLGMPFPGKDARAEVDRVLDLVGASELARRPLAELSGGEKQRLLLAQALLGHPRLLLLDEPLHSLDPHYQREVVELVKSLQAELGIAVLFTAHELNPLLGSLDRVLYLGRGQAALGTVDEVITGPVLSRLYGSEIDVVRLKGRIFVMSGGHDVERDVHRHEDGSAHAHDQQGAHRHDA
;
A
#
# COMPACT_ATOMS: atom_id res chain seq x y z
N MET A 1 -25.15 -9.92 -22.18
CA MET A 1 -23.95 -10.70 -21.80
C MET A 1 -23.56 -10.28 -20.40
N THR A 2 -23.46 -11.22 -19.46
CA THR A 2 -23.02 -10.94 -18.08
C THR A 2 -21.54 -11.29 -18.00
N VAL A 3 -20.72 -10.34 -17.55
CA VAL A 3 -19.28 -10.55 -17.35
C VAL A 3 -19.02 -10.59 -15.85
N THR A 4 -18.36 -11.64 -15.39
CA THR A 4 -18.01 -11.82 -13.98
C THR A 4 -16.50 -11.92 -13.87
N SER A 5 -15.88 -10.98 -13.15
CA SER A 5 -14.47 -11.09 -12.77
C SER A 5 -14.34 -11.86 -11.46
N ILE A 6 -13.52 -12.92 -11.45
CA ILE A 6 -13.27 -13.75 -10.26
C ILE A 6 -12.20 -13.10 -9.37
N LEU A 7 -11.12 -12.62 -9.99
CA LEU A 7 -10.08 -11.82 -9.35
C LEU A 7 -10.27 -10.38 -9.79
N SER A 8 -10.97 -9.60 -8.99
CA SER A 8 -11.24 -8.17 -9.23
C SER A 8 -10.37 -7.25 -8.37
N ASN A 9 -9.70 -7.80 -7.35
CA ASN A 9 -8.76 -7.06 -6.52
C ASN A 9 -7.35 -7.15 -7.12
N PRO A 10 -6.73 -6.04 -7.55
CA PRO A 10 -5.36 -6.05 -8.10
C PRO A 10 -4.29 -6.42 -7.06
N ASP A 11 -4.58 -6.29 -5.77
CA ASP A 11 -3.66 -6.62 -4.67
C ASP A 11 -3.81 -8.08 -4.20
N GLN A 12 -4.78 -8.83 -4.74
CA GLN A 12 -4.98 -10.23 -4.37
C GLN A 12 -3.99 -11.11 -5.12
N ASP A 13 -3.08 -11.74 -4.40
CA ASP A 13 -2.17 -12.73 -4.96
C ASP A 13 -2.97 -13.90 -5.57
N PRO A 14 -2.90 -14.09 -6.91
CA PRO A 14 -3.60 -15.15 -7.60
C PRO A 14 -3.14 -16.57 -7.20
N HIS A 15 -1.91 -16.71 -6.68
CA HIS A 15 -1.36 -17.98 -6.19
C HIS A 15 -1.96 -18.40 -4.84
N LEU A 16 -2.31 -17.42 -4.01
CA LEU A 16 -2.92 -17.63 -2.69
C LEU A 16 -4.45 -17.62 -2.74
N PHE A 17 -5.03 -17.51 -3.94
CA PHE A 17 -6.47 -17.51 -4.11
C PHE A 17 -7.07 -18.91 -3.89
N GLU A 18 -7.98 -19.01 -2.93
CA GLU A 18 -8.83 -20.18 -2.74
C GLU A 18 -10.23 -19.97 -3.33
N GLY A 19 -10.60 -20.81 -4.29
CA GLY A 19 -11.90 -20.75 -4.96
C GLY A 19 -13.06 -21.06 -4.02
N SER A 20 -13.91 -20.07 -3.75
CA SER A 20 -15.13 -20.28 -2.95
C SER A 20 -16.21 -21.08 -3.72
N PRO A 21 -17.22 -21.66 -3.04
CA PRO A 21 -18.36 -22.29 -3.70
C PRO A 21 -19.11 -21.36 -4.67
N ALA A 22 -19.07 -20.04 -4.44
CA ALA A 22 -19.64 -19.05 -5.35
C ALA A 22 -18.85 -18.94 -6.66
N VAL A 23 -17.51 -18.95 -6.57
CA VAL A 23 -16.63 -19.00 -7.74
C VAL A 23 -16.89 -20.28 -8.53
N GLY A 24 -17.06 -21.42 -7.85
CA GLY A 24 -17.40 -22.69 -8.49
C GLY A 24 -18.71 -22.63 -9.28
N ARG A 25 -19.75 -21.98 -8.74
CA ARG A 25 -21.02 -21.76 -9.46
C ARG A 25 -20.84 -20.83 -10.66
N ASN A 26 -20.07 -19.76 -10.53
CA ASN A 26 -19.81 -18.83 -11.64
C ASN A 26 -19.04 -19.52 -12.78
N VAL A 27 -18.00 -20.29 -12.45
CA VAL A 27 -17.23 -21.10 -13.40
C VAL A 27 -18.14 -22.16 -14.06
N SER A 28 -19.02 -22.79 -13.29
CA SER A 28 -19.96 -23.79 -13.80
C SER A 28 -21.02 -23.20 -14.75
N ALA A 29 -21.46 -21.97 -14.51
CA ALA A 29 -22.50 -21.30 -15.31
C ALA A 29 -21.94 -20.54 -16.53
N ALA A 30 -20.62 -20.31 -16.60
CA ALA A 30 -20.00 -19.56 -17.67
C ALA A 30 -19.98 -20.33 -18.99
N ARG A 31 -20.35 -19.66 -20.09
CA ARG A 31 -20.19 -20.18 -21.47
C ARG A 31 -18.80 -19.94 -22.02
N ILE A 32 -18.14 -18.86 -21.61
CA ILE A 32 -16.76 -18.52 -21.99
C ILE A 32 -15.98 -18.23 -20.71
N ILE A 33 -14.81 -18.86 -20.56
CA ILE A 33 -13.87 -18.62 -19.47
C ILE A 33 -12.55 -18.14 -20.05
N ILE A 34 -12.01 -17.06 -19.52
CA ILE A 34 -10.69 -16.52 -19.82
C ILE A 34 -9.87 -16.61 -18.54
N TYR A 35 -8.65 -17.15 -18.62
CA TYR A 35 -7.76 -17.31 -17.47
C TYR A 35 -6.28 -17.27 -17.91
N ASN A 36 -5.35 -17.08 -16.97
CA ASN A 36 -3.93 -16.90 -17.28
C ASN A 36 -3.35 -18.15 -17.94
N GLY A 37 -3.50 -19.31 -17.30
CA GLY A 37 -3.13 -20.60 -17.87
C GLY A 37 -1.64 -20.96 -17.76
N ILE A 38 -0.87 -20.20 -16.98
CA ILE A 38 0.54 -20.47 -16.68
C ILE A 38 0.85 -19.94 -15.29
N ASP A 39 1.32 -20.80 -14.39
CA ASP A 39 1.99 -20.51 -13.11
C ASP A 39 1.55 -19.21 -12.39
N TYR A 40 0.26 -18.88 -12.40
CA TYR A 40 -0.33 -17.65 -11.85
C TYR A 40 -1.69 -17.97 -11.24
N ASP A 41 -2.48 -18.81 -11.92
CA ASP A 41 -3.80 -19.26 -11.48
C ASP A 41 -3.94 -20.79 -11.42
N PRO A 42 -3.06 -21.51 -10.69
CA PRO A 42 -3.04 -22.98 -10.65
C PRO A 42 -4.34 -23.60 -10.11
N TRP A 43 -5.15 -22.83 -9.40
CA TRP A 43 -6.47 -23.22 -8.91
C TRP A 43 -7.51 -23.34 -10.04
N MET A 44 -7.38 -22.58 -11.13
CA MET A 44 -8.38 -22.53 -12.19
C MET A 44 -8.51 -23.88 -12.89
N GLU A 45 -7.39 -24.54 -13.19
CA GLU A 45 -7.42 -25.87 -13.80
C GLU A 45 -8.15 -26.90 -12.94
N LYS A 46 -7.95 -26.85 -11.61
CA LYS A 46 -8.63 -27.74 -10.67
C LYS A 46 -10.14 -27.49 -10.71
N MET A 47 -10.58 -26.23 -10.78
CA MET A 47 -12.00 -25.87 -10.89
C MET A 47 -12.62 -26.27 -12.24
N LEU A 48 -11.91 -26.09 -13.35
CA LEU A 48 -12.36 -26.51 -14.67
C LEU A 48 -12.54 -28.03 -14.75
N ARG A 49 -11.62 -28.81 -14.14
CA ARG A 49 -11.74 -30.27 -14.03
C ARG A 49 -12.96 -30.69 -13.20
N ALA A 50 -13.30 -29.94 -12.16
CA ALA A 50 -14.42 -30.22 -11.25
C ALA A 50 -15.80 -29.81 -11.80
N THR A 51 -15.87 -28.87 -12.75
CA THR A 51 -17.13 -28.29 -13.24
C THR A 51 -17.34 -28.55 -14.73
N ARG A 52 -17.14 -29.78 -15.22
CA ARG A 52 -17.14 -30.07 -16.67
C ARG A 52 -18.45 -29.65 -17.36
N SER A 53 -18.31 -29.02 -18.53
CA SER A 53 -19.41 -28.65 -19.42
C SER A 53 -18.95 -28.80 -20.88
N ALA A 54 -19.78 -29.40 -21.73
CA ALA A 54 -19.47 -29.62 -23.15
C ALA A 54 -19.62 -28.35 -23.99
N ASP A 55 -20.49 -27.44 -23.56
CA ASP A 55 -20.83 -26.21 -24.30
C ASP A 55 -19.95 -25.02 -23.91
N ARG A 56 -18.97 -25.23 -23.03
CA ARG A 56 -18.12 -24.16 -22.49
C ARG A 56 -16.83 -24.00 -23.27
N LYS A 57 -16.57 -22.79 -23.72
CA LYS A 57 -15.28 -22.40 -24.30
C LYS A 57 -14.32 -21.92 -23.22
N THR A 58 -13.15 -22.53 -23.14
CA THR A 58 -12.04 -22.06 -22.29
C THR A 58 -10.96 -21.42 -23.15
N ILE A 59 -10.45 -20.28 -22.70
CA ILE A 59 -9.36 -19.54 -23.33
C ILE A 59 -8.25 -19.41 -22.27
N ALA A 60 -7.24 -20.28 -22.37
CA ALA A 60 -6.00 -20.13 -21.63
C ALA A 60 -5.14 -19.11 -22.37
N VAL A 61 -4.85 -17.97 -21.72
CA VAL A 61 -4.19 -16.85 -22.41
C VAL A 61 -2.74 -17.18 -22.72
N ALA A 62 -2.06 -17.96 -21.88
CA ALA A 62 -0.71 -18.47 -22.12
C ALA A 62 -0.58 -19.21 -23.45
N ASP A 63 -1.57 -20.03 -23.82
CA ASP A 63 -1.55 -20.80 -25.07
C ASP A 63 -1.60 -19.89 -26.30
N LEU A 64 -2.31 -18.76 -26.21
CA LEU A 64 -2.46 -17.81 -27.33
C LEU A 64 -1.14 -17.16 -27.74
N ILE A 65 -0.21 -17.03 -26.78
CA ILE A 65 1.11 -16.42 -26.97
C ILE A 65 2.26 -17.44 -26.83
N GLY A 66 1.93 -18.73 -26.83
CA GLY A 66 2.90 -19.84 -26.84
C GLY A 66 3.78 -19.93 -25.59
N LYS A 67 3.26 -19.56 -24.41
CA LYS A 67 3.97 -19.69 -23.12
C LYS A 67 3.64 -21.02 -22.45
N LYS A 68 4.58 -21.55 -21.68
CA LYS A 68 4.48 -22.84 -20.99
C LYS A 68 4.97 -22.73 -19.55
N ALA A 69 4.59 -23.68 -18.71
CA ALA A 69 5.06 -23.75 -17.32
C ALA A 69 6.58 -23.58 -17.20
N GLY A 70 7.01 -22.76 -16.25
CA GLY A 70 8.38 -22.30 -16.07
C GLY A 70 8.75 -21.01 -16.80
N ASP A 71 7.93 -20.54 -17.76
CA ASP A 71 8.07 -19.20 -18.32
C ASP A 71 7.55 -18.13 -17.34
N ASN A 72 7.80 -16.86 -17.63
CA ASN A 72 7.30 -15.74 -16.83
C ASN A 72 5.75 -15.71 -16.84
N PRO A 73 5.08 -15.85 -15.68
CA PRO A 73 3.61 -15.91 -15.63
C PRO A 73 2.92 -14.57 -15.90
N HIS A 74 3.66 -13.46 -15.87
CA HIS A 74 3.16 -12.08 -16.06
C HIS A 74 2.82 -11.74 -17.52
N ILE A 75 2.16 -12.67 -18.22
CA ILE A 75 1.89 -12.62 -19.65
C ILE A 75 1.03 -11.42 -20.07
N TRP A 76 0.23 -10.85 -19.17
CA TRP A 76 -0.57 -9.65 -19.43
C TRP A 76 0.25 -8.40 -19.73
N TYR A 77 1.54 -8.40 -19.37
CA TYR A 77 2.48 -7.33 -19.70
C TYR A 77 3.12 -7.51 -21.09
N ASP A 78 2.91 -8.64 -21.76
CA ASP A 78 3.28 -8.79 -23.17
C ASP A 78 2.29 -8.02 -24.06
N PRO A 79 2.76 -7.02 -24.85
CA PRO A 79 1.89 -6.24 -25.71
C PRO A 79 1.10 -7.06 -26.74
N ALA A 80 1.52 -8.28 -27.05
CA ALA A 80 0.79 -9.18 -27.96
C ALA A 80 -0.45 -9.82 -27.31
N THR A 81 -0.47 -9.96 -25.99
CA THR A 81 -1.47 -10.74 -25.25
C THR A 81 -2.88 -10.22 -25.43
N MET A 82 -3.09 -8.92 -25.23
CA MET A 82 -4.43 -8.32 -25.29
C MET A 82 -5.04 -8.40 -26.70
N LEU A 83 -4.21 -8.26 -27.74
CA LEU A 83 -4.65 -8.38 -29.13
C LEU A 83 -5.04 -9.83 -29.47
N ALA A 84 -4.18 -10.79 -29.12
CA ALA A 84 -4.45 -12.21 -29.33
C ALA A 84 -5.71 -12.68 -28.59
N LEU A 85 -5.90 -12.21 -27.35
CA LEU A 85 -7.11 -12.48 -26.58
C LEU A 85 -8.34 -11.85 -27.22
N ALA A 86 -8.28 -10.58 -27.63
CA ALA A 86 -9.43 -9.91 -28.24
C ALA A 86 -9.90 -10.60 -29.52
N GLN A 87 -8.98 -11.03 -30.39
CA GLN A 87 -9.28 -11.77 -31.61
C GLN A 87 -9.92 -13.13 -31.30
N THR A 88 -9.35 -13.87 -30.34
CA THR A 88 -9.86 -15.18 -29.91
C THR A 88 -11.23 -15.07 -29.25
N LEU A 89 -11.42 -14.07 -28.39
CA LEU A 89 -12.68 -13.80 -27.70
C LEU A 89 -13.77 -13.39 -28.70
N ALA A 90 -13.46 -12.52 -29.67
CA ALA A 90 -14.41 -12.16 -30.71
C ALA A 90 -14.87 -13.39 -31.51
N ALA A 91 -13.94 -14.26 -31.90
CA ALA A 91 -14.27 -15.52 -32.57
C ALA A 91 -15.16 -16.43 -31.70
N ALA A 92 -14.86 -16.55 -30.40
CA ALA A 92 -15.66 -17.32 -29.45
C ALA A 92 -17.08 -16.74 -29.29
N LEU A 93 -17.21 -15.42 -29.19
CA LEU A 93 -18.50 -14.74 -29.07
C LEU A 93 -19.33 -14.85 -30.35
N ILE A 94 -18.71 -14.77 -31.53
CA ILE A 94 -19.40 -14.94 -32.81
C ILE A 94 -19.91 -16.38 -32.96
N ALA A 95 -19.16 -17.37 -32.51
CA ALA A 95 -19.59 -18.77 -32.52
C ALA A 95 -20.74 -19.02 -31.54
N ASP A 96 -20.73 -18.36 -30.38
CA ASP A 96 -21.75 -18.49 -29.34
C ASP A 96 -23.05 -17.72 -29.65
N ASP A 97 -22.93 -16.57 -30.31
CA ASP A 97 -24.01 -15.65 -30.64
C ASP A 97 -23.86 -15.09 -32.08
N PRO A 98 -24.15 -15.92 -33.12
CA PRO A 98 -23.98 -15.52 -34.52
C PRO A 98 -24.87 -14.36 -34.95
N ALA A 99 -26.01 -14.15 -34.27
CA ALA A 99 -26.95 -13.08 -34.57
C ALA A 99 -26.34 -11.69 -34.37
N ASN A 100 -25.38 -11.55 -33.45
CA ASN A 100 -24.69 -10.30 -33.17
C ASN A 100 -23.30 -10.18 -33.80
N LYS A 101 -22.97 -11.05 -34.77
CA LYS A 101 -21.66 -11.12 -35.44
C LYS A 101 -21.10 -9.75 -35.83
N ALA A 102 -21.88 -8.95 -36.56
CA ALA A 102 -21.44 -7.63 -37.03
C ALA A 102 -21.04 -6.69 -35.88
N GLY A 103 -21.74 -6.77 -34.74
CA GLY A 103 -21.41 -5.98 -33.55
C GLY A 103 -20.10 -6.41 -32.88
N TYR A 104 -19.79 -7.71 -32.87
CA TYR A 104 -18.52 -8.22 -32.36
C TYR A 104 -17.35 -7.84 -33.27
N GLU A 105 -17.50 -7.98 -34.58
CA GLU A 105 -16.49 -7.58 -35.57
C GLU A 105 -16.21 -6.08 -35.51
N GLN A 106 -17.24 -5.24 -35.39
CA GLN A 106 -17.06 -3.80 -35.23
C GLN A 106 -16.31 -3.44 -33.94
N ARG A 107 -16.61 -4.10 -32.82
CA ARG A 107 -15.92 -3.86 -31.54
C ARG A 107 -14.46 -4.33 -31.59
N LEU A 108 -14.20 -5.47 -32.23
CA LEU A 108 -12.83 -5.95 -32.46
C LEU A 108 -12.04 -4.94 -33.29
N ALA A 109 -12.58 -4.47 -34.43
CA ALA A 109 -11.90 -3.48 -35.27
C ALA A 109 -11.57 -2.19 -34.50
N ARG A 110 -12.51 -1.68 -33.70
CA ARG A 110 -12.26 -0.51 -32.82
C ARG A 110 -11.15 -0.77 -31.81
N PHE A 111 -11.11 -1.97 -31.24
CA PHE A 111 -10.07 -2.35 -30.28
C PHE A 111 -8.71 -2.45 -30.98
N GLU A 112 -8.62 -3.10 -32.14
CA GLU A 112 -7.41 -3.19 -32.94
C GLU A 112 -6.88 -1.81 -33.31
N ASP A 113 -7.76 -0.89 -33.72
CA ASP A 113 -7.41 0.51 -33.99
C ASP A 113 -6.86 1.21 -32.74
N SER A 114 -7.44 0.97 -31.56
CA SER A 114 -6.99 1.57 -30.30
C SER A 114 -5.60 1.13 -29.85
N VAL A 115 -5.14 -0.05 -30.30
CA VAL A 115 -3.82 -0.62 -29.95
C VAL A 115 -2.71 -0.13 -30.89
N LYS A 116 -3.04 0.30 -32.12
CA LYS A 116 -2.06 0.78 -33.12
C LYS A 116 -1.12 1.89 -32.60
N PRO A 117 -1.59 2.94 -31.88
CA PRO A 117 -0.69 3.97 -31.34
C PRO A 117 0.33 3.41 -30.35
N ILE A 118 -0.05 2.40 -29.55
CA ILE A 118 0.83 1.75 -28.58
C ILE A 118 1.90 0.94 -29.32
N GLN A 119 1.51 0.16 -30.33
CA GLN A 119 2.45 -0.60 -31.18
C GLN A 119 3.42 0.30 -31.93
N ALA A 120 2.94 1.43 -32.46
CA ALA A 120 3.78 2.43 -33.09
C ALA A 120 4.79 3.01 -32.09
N LYS A 121 4.36 3.28 -30.85
CA LYS A 121 5.24 3.78 -29.80
C LYS A 121 6.31 2.77 -29.39
N ILE A 122 5.93 1.51 -29.21
CA ILE A 122 6.86 0.41 -28.92
C ILE A 122 7.89 0.31 -30.04
N SER A 123 7.46 0.35 -31.30
CA SER A 123 8.35 0.29 -32.47
C SER A 123 9.34 1.46 -32.50
N GLN A 124 8.86 2.68 -32.21
CA GLN A 124 9.70 3.87 -32.11
C GLN A 124 10.74 3.76 -30.98
N LEU A 125 10.32 3.26 -29.80
CA LEU A 125 11.22 3.11 -28.67
C LEU A 125 12.23 1.99 -28.89
N ARG A 126 11.82 0.89 -29.50
CA ARG A 126 12.69 -0.23 -29.84
C ARG A 126 13.86 0.21 -30.72
N GLN A 127 13.63 1.08 -31.71
CA GLN A 127 14.71 1.64 -32.53
C GLN A 127 15.79 2.37 -31.71
N ARG A 128 15.43 2.92 -30.55
CA ARG A 128 16.34 3.68 -29.68
C ARG A 128 16.95 2.86 -28.56
N LEU A 129 16.24 1.83 -28.10
CA LEU A 129 16.56 1.10 -26.87
C LEU A 129 17.09 -0.32 -27.15
N THR A 130 17.06 -0.79 -28.39
CA THR A 130 17.55 -2.13 -28.74
C THR A 130 18.99 -2.33 -28.26
N GLY A 131 19.25 -3.45 -27.57
CA GLY A 131 20.57 -3.78 -27.02
C GLY A 131 20.95 -3.00 -25.77
N THR A 132 20.07 -2.13 -25.25
CA THR A 132 20.33 -1.45 -23.97
C THR A 132 20.27 -2.49 -22.85
N PRO A 133 21.34 -2.63 -22.04
CA PRO A 133 21.34 -3.58 -20.95
C PRO A 133 20.47 -3.11 -19.80
N VAL A 134 19.72 -4.03 -19.21
CA VAL A 134 18.83 -3.77 -18.08
C VAL A 134 19.05 -4.81 -16.99
N THR A 135 19.10 -4.32 -15.76
CA THR A 135 19.07 -5.12 -14.54
C THR A 135 17.80 -4.72 -13.78
N ALA A 136 17.01 -5.70 -13.35
CA ALA A 136 15.75 -5.47 -12.62
C ALA A 136 15.61 -6.45 -11.46
N THR A 137 14.87 -6.09 -10.41
CA THR A 137 14.67 -6.96 -9.24
C THR A 137 13.61 -8.03 -9.49
N GLU A 138 12.67 -7.80 -10.41
CA GLU A 138 11.52 -8.66 -10.65
C GLU A 138 11.25 -8.81 -12.16
N PRO A 139 10.66 -9.95 -12.59
CA PRO A 139 10.48 -10.27 -14.00
C PRO A 139 9.21 -9.65 -14.62
N VAL A 140 8.41 -8.92 -13.84
CA VAL A 140 7.13 -8.34 -14.26
C VAL A 140 7.27 -7.52 -15.55
N PHE A 141 8.31 -6.68 -15.64
CA PHE A 141 8.56 -5.85 -16.81
C PHE A 141 9.22 -6.60 -17.97
N GLY A 142 9.60 -7.87 -17.80
CA GLY A 142 10.41 -8.63 -18.75
C GLY A 142 9.85 -8.62 -20.17
N TYR A 143 8.54 -8.86 -20.33
CA TYR A 143 7.91 -8.83 -21.66
C TYR A 143 7.89 -7.43 -22.29
N MET A 144 7.77 -6.37 -21.48
CA MET A 144 7.84 -5.00 -21.98
C MET A 144 9.28 -4.68 -22.43
N LEU A 145 10.29 -5.11 -21.69
CA LEU A 145 11.69 -4.95 -22.04
C LEU A 145 12.04 -5.72 -23.32
N ASP A 146 11.57 -6.96 -23.43
CA ASP A 146 11.71 -7.80 -24.63
C ASP A 146 11.07 -7.11 -25.86
N ALA A 147 9.87 -6.54 -25.70
CA ALA A 147 9.18 -5.79 -26.76
C ALA A 147 9.95 -4.53 -27.20
N LEU A 148 10.68 -3.90 -26.27
CA LEU A 148 11.57 -2.76 -26.54
C LEU A 148 12.96 -3.17 -27.06
N GLY A 149 13.24 -4.47 -27.16
CA GLY A 149 14.53 -5.00 -27.62
C GLY A 149 15.67 -4.81 -26.63
N MET A 150 15.37 -4.55 -25.36
CA MET A 150 16.38 -4.37 -24.30
C MET A 150 16.92 -5.73 -23.84
N GLU A 151 18.17 -5.76 -23.36
CA GLU A 151 18.85 -6.99 -22.95
C GLU A 151 18.81 -7.14 -21.43
N VAL A 152 17.99 -8.06 -20.93
CA VAL A 152 17.86 -8.35 -19.50
C VAL A 152 19.00 -9.25 -19.03
N ARG A 153 19.92 -8.72 -18.20
CA ARG A 153 21.15 -9.42 -17.81
C ARG A 153 21.01 -10.37 -16.62
N ASN A 154 19.95 -10.24 -15.82
CA ASN A 154 19.79 -10.96 -14.55
C ASN A 154 18.46 -11.72 -14.44
N ARG A 155 18.03 -12.40 -15.52
CA ARG A 155 16.74 -13.10 -15.55
C ARG A 155 16.63 -14.19 -14.48
N SER A 156 17.68 -14.95 -14.24
CA SER A 156 17.71 -16.00 -13.20
C SER A 156 17.48 -15.43 -11.80
N PHE A 157 18.12 -14.29 -11.49
CA PHE A 157 17.88 -13.55 -10.24
C PHE A 157 16.42 -13.13 -10.10
N GLN A 158 15.84 -12.56 -11.15
CA GLN A 158 14.43 -12.11 -11.14
C GLN A 158 13.45 -13.26 -10.91
N ILE A 159 13.68 -14.41 -11.53
CA ILE A 159 12.87 -15.62 -11.33
C ILE A 159 13.02 -16.15 -9.90
N ALA A 160 14.24 -16.13 -9.35
CA ALA A 160 14.48 -16.56 -7.97
C ALA A 160 13.74 -15.68 -6.96
N VAL A 161 13.81 -14.36 -7.13
CA VAL A 161 13.07 -13.37 -6.32
C VAL A 161 11.56 -13.56 -6.45
N MET A 162 11.04 -13.74 -7.67
CA MET A 162 9.61 -13.96 -7.91
C MET A 162 9.09 -15.24 -7.24
N ASN A 163 9.88 -16.31 -7.24
CA ASN A 163 9.50 -17.61 -6.67
C ASN A 163 9.77 -17.71 -5.16
N ASN A 164 10.17 -16.62 -4.49
CA ASN A 164 10.61 -16.63 -3.09
C ASN A 164 11.71 -17.66 -2.80
N THR A 165 12.62 -17.84 -3.76
CA THR A 165 13.79 -18.74 -3.64
C THR A 165 15.07 -17.92 -3.55
N GLU A 166 16.04 -18.40 -2.78
CA GLU A 166 17.31 -17.70 -2.62
C GLU A 166 18.09 -17.68 -3.95
N PRO A 167 18.41 -16.49 -4.51
CA PRO A 167 19.22 -16.41 -5.72
C PRO A 167 20.61 -16.99 -5.48
N SER A 168 21.22 -17.60 -6.49
CA SER A 168 22.57 -18.14 -6.33
C SER A 168 23.58 -17.01 -6.07
N ALA A 169 24.70 -17.31 -5.41
CA ALA A 169 25.76 -16.32 -5.19
C ALA A 169 26.27 -15.70 -6.52
N SER A 170 26.26 -16.48 -7.61
CA SER A 170 26.56 -15.97 -8.96
C SER A 170 25.50 -15.00 -9.49
N ASP A 171 24.22 -15.24 -9.20
CA ASP A 171 23.12 -14.36 -9.61
C ASP A 171 23.15 -13.02 -8.84
N ILE A 172 23.46 -13.06 -7.55
CA ILE A 172 23.64 -11.87 -6.70
C ILE A 172 24.82 -11.05 -7.20
N ALA A 173 25.97 -11.69 -7.44
CA ALA A 173 27.14 -11.00 -7.99
C ALA A 173 26.88 -10.40 -9.38
N ALA A 174 26.13 -11.11 -10.26
CA ALA A 174 25.75 -10.58 -11.57
C ALA A 174 24.80 -9.37 -11.47
N PHE A 175 23.86 -9.39 -10.52
CA PHE A 175 22.98 -8.26 -10.22
C PHE A 175 23.77 -7.04 -9.72
N GLU A 176 24.63 -7.20 -8.72
CA GLU A 176 25.47 -6.14 -8.16
C GLU A 176 26.42 -5.54 -9.20
N ASN A 177 27.08 -6.39 -10.00
CA ASN A 177 27.93 -5.94 -11.10
C ASN A 177 27.15 -5.17 -12.16
N GLY A 178 25.89 -5.54 -12.39
CA GLY A 178 24.99 -4.83 -13.29
C GLY A 178 24.60 -3.43 -12.80
N LEU A 179 24.56 -3.21 -11.48
CA LEU A 179 24.29 -1.89 -10.88
C LEU A 179 25.52 -0.96 -10.89
N GLN A 180 26.74 -1.53 -10.87
CA GLN A 180 27.99 -0.78 -10.80
C GLN A 180 28.56 -0.35 -12.16
N GLN A 181 28.04 -0.85 -13.29
CA GLN A 181 28.50 -0.45 -14.62
C GLN A 181 27.75 0.80 -15.14
N PRO A 182 28.39 1.98 -15.24
CA PRO A 182 27.77 3.13 -15.88
C PRO A 182 27.60 2.84 -17.39
N GLY A 183 26.36 2.84 -17.86
CA GLY A 183 26.05 2.62 -19.27
C GLY A 183 26.73 3.65 -20.18
N HIS A 184 27.56 3.18 -21.11
CA HIS A 184 28.01 3.98 -22.26
C HIS A 184 26.81 4.29 -23.15
N GLY A 185 26.25 5.50 -23.01
CA GLY A 185 25.37 6.08 -24.02
C GLY A 185 26.16 6.45 -25.29
N PRO A 186 25.49 6.65 -26.44
CA PRO A 186 26.15 6.88 -27.72
C PRO A 186 26.98 8.18 -27.71
N ASP A 187 28.23 8.00 -28.15
CA ASP A 187 29.34 8.93 -28.21
C ASP A 187 28.98 10.25 -28.93
N ARG A 188 28.79 11.34 -28.17
CA ARG A 188 28.78 12.70 -28.72
C ARG A 188 30.22 13.17 -28.87
N ARG A 189 30.82 12.82 -30.01
CA ARG A 189 31.99 13.53 -30.52
C ARG A 189 31.60 14.97 -30.85
N THR A 190 32.15 15.92 -30.11
CA THR A 190 32.36 17.28 -30.62
C THR A 190 33.81 17.66 -30.40
N ASN A 191 34.44 18.01 -31.52
CA ASN A 191 35.81 18.48 -31.69
C ASN A 191 36.12 19.75 -30.89
N GLY A 192 37.42 19.96 -30.70
CA GLY A 192 38.06 21.25 -30.39
C GLY A 192 38.36 21.47 -28.92
N GLU A 193 39.53 21.91 -28.48
CA GLU A 193 40.81 22.18 -29.13
C GLU A 193 41.81 22.38 -27.98
N ASP A 194 43.06 22.01 -28.25
CA ASP A 194 44.31 22.33 -27.55
C ASP A 194 44.31 23.47 -26.52
N SER A 195 44.91 23.22 -25.35
CA SER A 195 46.16 23.91 -24.99
C SER A 195 46.80 23.35 -23.72
N GLN A 196 48.06 22.95 -23.89
CA GLN A 196 49.03 22.64 -22.84
C GLN A 196 49.42 23.87 -22.02
N SER A 197 49.97 23.60 -20.83
CA SER A 197 51.15 24.24 -20.22
C SER A 197 50.91 24.91 -18.86
N GLY A 198 51.76 24.58 -17.90
CA GLY A 198 52.05 25.49 -16.79
C GLY A 198 52.36 24.82 -15.45
N ALA A 199 53.63 24.62 -15.16
CA ALA A 199 54.18 24.07 -13.92
C ALA A 199 53.96 24.98 -12.67
N ASN A 200 53.58 24.35 -11.54
CA ASN A 200 54.20 24.31 -10.19
C ASN A 200 54.88 25.59 -9.57
N PRO A 201 55.19 25.60 -8.25
CA PRO A 201 54.37 25.76 -7.04
C PRO A 201 54.83 26.97 -6.15
N ARG A 202 54.15 27.25 -5.03
CA ARG A 202 54.73 27.46 -3.66
C ARG A 202 53.81 28.26 -2.70
N GLY A 203 53.86 27.88 -1.42
CA GLY A 203 53.41 28.67 -0.25
C GLY A 203 52.66 27.80 0.77
N ARG A 204 53.31 26.96 1.60
CA ARG A 204 53.94 27.24 2.92
C ARG A 204 53.13 28.16 3.86
N GLY A 205 52.73 27.62 5.02
CA GLY A 205 52.31 28.35 6.24
C GLY A 205 51.20 27.63 7.02
N ARG A 206 51.43 26.50 7.71
CA ARG A 206 51.93 26.33 9.11
C ARG A 206 50.97 26.80 10.22
N ARG A 207 50.67 25.87 11.15
CA ARG A 207 50.26 26.00 12.59
C ARG A 207 48.77 26.30 12.85
N ASP A 208 48.11 25.79 13.90
CA ASP A 208 48.47 24.88 14.98
C ASP A 208 47.19 24.32 15.65
N ARG A 209 47.39 23.25 16.43
CA ARG A 209 46.44 22.50 17.26
C ARG A 209 45.85 23.29 18.45
N ALA A 210 44.62 22.95 18.84
CA ALA A 210 44.15 22.63 20.22
C ALA A 210 42.63 22.30 20.19
N ARG A 211 42.17 21.04 20.33
CA ARG A 211 41.77 20.29 21.55
C ARG A 211 40.83 20.98 22.57
N ARG A 212 39.56 20.51 22.57
CA ARG A 212 38.66 20.02 23.66
C ARG A 212 38.16 20.93 24.81
N HIS A 213 36.92 20.62 25.21
CA HIS A 213 36.09 21.05 26.39
C HIS A 213 35.40 22.42 26.22
N GLU A 214 34.12 22.71 26.50
CA GLU A 214 32.99 22.19 27.33
C GLU A 214 31.65 22.58 26.64
N LEU A 215 30.57 21.78 26.61
CA LEU A 215 29.51 21.59 27.62
C LEU A 215 28.77 22.87 28.12
N SER A 216 27.44 22.83 27.98
CA SER A 216 26.38 23.62 28.62
C SER A 216 26.23 25.13 28.33
N VAL A 217 25.46 25.50 27.29
CA VAL A 217 24.63 26.73 27.30
C VAL A 217 23.46 26.61 26.30
N LEU A 218 22.43 25.80 26.55
CA LEU A 218 21.13 25.89 25.83
C LEU A 218 19.94 25.50 26.74
N ASP A 219 19.97 25.92 28.01
CA ASP A 219 18.85 25.76 28.96
C ASP A 219 18.68 27.05 29.76
N ALA A 220 18.07 28.08 29.16
CA ALA A 220 17.74 29.33 29.90
C ALA A 220 16.76 30.30 29.22
N LYS A 221 15.97 29.90 28.19
CA LYS A 221 15.16 30.90 27.44
C LYS A 221 13.78 30.48 26.94
N ARG A 222 13.11 29.53 27.58
CA ARG A 222 11.71 29.21 27.25
C ARG A 222 10.70 29.25 28.40
N ASP A 223 11.09 29.71 29.59
CA ASP A 223 10.23 29.74 30.78
C ASP A 223 9.61 31.13 31.11
N ARG A 224 9.29 31.94 30.08
CA ARG A 224 8.65 33.25 30.26
C ARG A 224 7.56 33.55 29.23
N ARG A 225 6.57 32.66 29.10
CA ARG A 225 5.24 32.98 28.56
C ARG A 225 4.15 32.17 29.28
N ARG A 226 4.01 32.37 30.59
CA ARG A 226 2.76 32.08 31.32
C ARG A 226 2.00 33.39 31.49
N GLY A 227 1.18 33.70 30.49
CA GLY A 227 0.12 34.69 30.53
C GLY A 227 -1.13 34.03 29.95
N SER A 228 -2.16 33.91 30.78
CA SER A 228 -3.43 33.20 30.57
C SER A 228 -4.05 33.39 29.18
N SER A 229 -4.00 32.34 28.37
CA SER A 229 -4.92 32.07 27.27
C SER A 229 -5.61 30.75 27.61
N ALA A 230 -6.92 30.65 27.43
CA ALA A 230 -7.69 29.43 27.69
C ALA A 230 -6.90 28.21 27.17
N ALA A 231 -6.46 27.34 28.09
CA ALA A 231 -5.49 26.29 27.77
C ALA A 231 -6.01 25.47 26.58
N ALA A 232 -5.27 25.50 25.47
CA ALA A 232 -5.56 24.66 24.33
C ALA A 232 -5.57 23.21 24.83
N MET A 233 -6.76 22.61 24.90
CA MET A 233 -6.87 21.24 25.39
C MET A 233 -6.23 20.31 24.37
N ASN A 234 -5.24 19.54 24.81
CA ASN A 234 -4.64 18.48 24.00
C ASN A 234 -5.66 17.36 23.77
N ALA A 235 -5.71 16.86 22.53
CA ALA A 235 -6.50 15.68 22.19
C ALA A 235 -5.85 14.42 22.74
N ILE A 236 -4.52 14.31 22.62
CA ILE A 236 -3.72 13.18 23.11
C ILE A 236 -2.49 13.73 23.83
N GLU A 237 -2.18 13.18 25.00
CA GLU A 237 -1.01 13.52 25.80
C GLU A 237 -0.32 12.24 26.28
N PHE A 238 0.96 12.10 25.92
CA PHE A 238 1.83 11.00 26.33
C PHE A 238 2.87 11.56 27.29
N ARG A 239 3.01 10.96 28.48
CA ARG A 239 4.05 11.30 29.45
C ARG A 239 4.90 10.08 29.74
N ASP A 240 6.14 10.09 29.25
CA ASP A 240 7.16 9.03 29.43
C ASP A 240 6.63 7.62 29.12
N VAL A 241 5.89 7.50 28.02
CA VAL A 241 5.13 6.29 27.68
C VAL A 241 6.05 5.25 27.07
N SER A 242 6.03 4.05 27.65
CA SER A 242 6.54 2.84 27.02
C SER A 242 5.39 1.88 26.74
N LEU A 243 5.40 1.27 25.55
CA LEU A 243 4.44 0.25 25.14
C LEU A 243 5.19 -1.05 24.86
N THR A 244 4.68 -2.15 25.42
CA THR A 244 5.23 -3.50 25.21
C THR A 244 4.10 -4.40 24.72
N LEU A 245 4.34 -5.14 23.64
CA LEU A 245 3.38 -6.12 23.10
C LEU A 245 4.11 -7.44 22.85
N GLY A 246 3.62 -8.53 23.43
CA GLY A 246 4.23 -9.86 23.26
C GLY A 246 5.70 -9.91 23.69
N GLY A 247 6.10 -9.17 24.73
CA GLY A 247 7.48 -9.09 25.22
C GLY A 247 8.39 -8.15 24.42
N ARG A 248 7.95 -7.62 23.28
CA ARG A 248 8.72 -6.66 22.46
C ARG A 248 8.35 -5.22 22.83
N VAL A 249 9.36 -4.39 23.05
CA VAL A 249 9.17 -2.94 23.25
C VAL A 249 8.83 -2.29 21.92
N VAL A 250 7.66 -1.68 21.86
CA VAL A 250 7.12 -1.00 20.67
C VAL A 250 7.39 0.49 20.71
N LEU A 251 7.30 1.10 21.91
CA LEU A 251 7.71 2.48 22.18
C LEU A 251 8.43 2.52 23.53
N ALA A 252 9.45 3.35 23.65
CA ALA A 252 10.25 3.50 24.85
C ALA A 252 10.37 4.98 25.25
N GLY A 253 9.77 5.36 26.39
CA GLY A 253 9.92 6.69 27.00
C GLY A 253 9.44 7.87 26.13
N VAL A 254 8.37 7.67 25.37
CA VAL A 254 7.86 8.70 24.44
C VAL A 254 7.00 9.72 25.20
N SER A 255 7.34 11.00 25.06
CA SER A 255 6.51 12.12 25.53
C SER A 255 6.14 12.99 24.34
N LEU A 256 4.84 13.14 24.10
CA LEU A 256 4.31 13.93 22.97
C LEU A 256 2.91 14.47 23.28
N GLU A 257 2.54 15.51 22.55
CA GLU A 257 1.25 16.18 22.67
C GLU A 257 0.68 16.47 21.28
N ILE A 258 -0.56 16.05 21.09
CA ILE A 258 -1.38 16.33 19.91
C ILE A 258 -2.50 17.27 20.34
N SER A 259 -2.58 18.41 19.68
CA SER A 259 -3.55 19.46 19.99
C SER A 259 -4.96 19.04 19.57
N ALA A 260 -5.99 19.60 20.21
CA ALA A 260 -7.32 19.56 19.62
C ALA A 260 -7.30 20.22 18.23
N ARG A 261 -8.13 19.71 17.30
CA ARG A 261 -8.24 20.23 15.92
C ARG A 261 -6.98 20.05 15.08
N GLU A 262 -6.11 19.12 15.45
CA GLU A 262 -4.90 18.82 14.70
C GLU A 262 -5.10 17.55 13.87
N PHE A 263 -4.69 17.59 12.59
CA PHE A 263 -4.58 16.44 11.72
C PHE A 263 -3.14 15.94 11.72
N VAL A 264 -2.93 14.81 12.42
CA VAL A 264 -1.64 14.14 12.53
C VAL A 264 -1.62 12.85 11.72
N GLY A 265 -0.64 12.73 10.81
CA GLY A 265 -0.35 11.48 10.11
C GLY A 265 0.61 10.61 10.91
N VAL A 266 0.26 9.35 11.17
CA VAL A 266 1.12 8.37 11.85
C VAL A 266 1.77 7.48 10.80
N LEU A 267 3.08 7.64 10.65
CA LEU A 267 3.88 6.96 9.66
C LEU A 267 4.93 6.05 10.30
N GLY A 268 5.43 5.14 9.50
CA GLY A 268 6.48 4.20 9.88
C GLY A 268 6.30 2.86 9.18
N PRO A 269 7.34 2.01 9.17
CA PRO A 269 7.27 0.71 8.51
C PRO A 269 6.19 -0.20 9.10
N ASN A 270 5.87 -1.27 8.39
CA ASN A 270 5.04 -2.35 8.94
C ASN A 270 5.71 -2.91 10.20
N GLY A 271 4.90 -3.21 11.20
CA GLY A 271 5.41 -3.62 12.51
C GLY A 271 6.07 -2.51 13.37
N ALA A 272 6.10 -1.25 12.92
CA ALA A 272 6.63 -0.14 13.73
C ALA A 272 5.78 0.19 14.98
N GLY A 273 4.56 -0.35 15.06
CA GLY A 273 3.69 -0.15 16.21
C GLY A 273 2.56 0.85 16.03
N LYS A 274 2.20 1.23 14.79
CA LYS A 274 1.09 2.16 14.48
C LYS A 274 -0.24 1.69 15.12
N THR A 275 -0.65 0.45 14.85
CA THR A 275 -1.85 -0.15 15.45
C THR A 275 -1.71 -0.32 16.97
N THR A 276 -0.51 -0.62 17.47
CA THR A 276 -0.24 -0.73 18.92
C THR A 276 -0.44 0.61 19.62
N LEU A 277 0.05 1.70 19.02
CA LEU A 277 -0.17 3.07 19.47
C LEU A 277 -1.68 3.38 19.51
N MET A 278 -2.43 3.06 18.44
CA MET A 278 -3.88 3.26 18.42
C MET A 278 -4.61 2.48 19.51
N ARG A 279 -4.26 1.21 19.72
CA ARG A 279 -4.81 0.40 20.82
C ARG A 279 -4.53 1.01 22.19
N ALA A 280 -3.36 1.62 22.39
CA ALA A 280 -3.04 2.30 23.64
C ALA A 280 -3.88 3.58 23.85
N VAL A 281 -4.08 4.39 22.81
CA VAL A 281 -4.98 5.56 22.84
C VAL A 281 -6.43 5.14 23.11
N LEU A 282 -6.88 4.02 22.56
CA LEU A 282 -8.20 3.43 22.80
C LEU A 282 -8.37 2.81 24.20
N GLY A 283 -7.32 2.79 25.03
CA GLY A 283 -7.33 2.12 26.33
C GLY A 283 -7.44 0.60 26.26
N LEU A 284 -7.14 0.00 25.09
CA LEU A 284 -7.12 -1.45 24.87
C LEU A 284 -5.77 -2.08 25.23
N LEU A 285 -4.71 -1.26 25.28
CA LEU A 285 -3.38 -1.67 25.69
C LEU A 285 -2.84 -0.68 26.74
N PRO A 286 -2.74 -1.06 28.02
CA PRO A 286 -2.15 -0.19 29.02
C PRO A 286 -0.65 0.01 28.76
N PRO A 287 -0.10 1.20 29.04
CA PRO A 287 1.33 1.42 28.92
C PRO A 287 2.09 0.64 29.98
N SER A 288 3.27 0.10 29.62
CA SER A 288 4.16 -0.58 30.57
C SER A 288 4.89 0.39 31.49
N ARG A 289 5.03 1.65 31.06
CA ARG A 289 5.55 2.78 31.85
C ARG A 289 4.89 4.07 31.35
N GLY A 290 4.76 5.05 32.24
CA GLY A 290 4.23 6.37 31.90
C GLY A 290 2.70 6.43 31.93
N SER A 291 2.14 7.46 31.30
CA SER A 291 0.68 7.65 31.25
C SER A 291 0.21 8.24 29.92
N ILE A 292 -0.97 7.81 29.49
CA ILE A 292 -1.66 8.31 28.29
C ILE A 292 -2.95 8.97 28.75
N ARG A 293 -3.15 10.22 28.32
CA ARG A 293 -4.41 10.95 28.51
C ARG A 293 -5.01 11.29 27.15
N VAL A 294 -6.32 11.14 27.03
CA VAL A 294 -7.10 11.44 25.84
C VAL A 294 -8.21 12.40 26.24
N LEU A 295 -8.24 13.57 25.60
CA LEU A 295 -9.20 14.64 25.87
C LEU A 295 -9.26 15.02 27.37
N GLY A 296 -8.09 15.04 28.03
CA GLY A 296 -7.94 15.37 29.44
C GLY A 296 -8.21 14.23 30.44
N ASN A 297 -8.65 13.06 30.00
CA ASN A 297 -8.93 11.91 30.86
C ASN A 297 -7.91 10.78 30.62
N PRO A 298 -7.65 9.90 31.60
CA PRO A 298 -6.87 8.68 31.35
C PRO A 298 -7.44 7.88 30.17
N ALA A 299 -6.58 7.30 29.33
CA ALA A 299 -7.03 6.42 28.25
C ALA A 299 -7.84 5.25 28.81
N ALA A 300 -9.06 5.07 28.30
CA ALA A 300 -10.00 4.07 28.79
C ALA A 300 -10.78 3.46 27.63
N ARG A 301 -11.06 2.16 27.73
CA ARG A 301 -11.85 1.42 26.76
C ARG A 301 -13.27 1.98 26.68
N GLY A 302 -13.79 2.14 25.47
CA GLY A 302 -15.17 2.56 25.24
C GLY A 302 -15.42 4.05 25.45
N ASN A 303 -14.39 4.89 25.36
CA ASN A 303 -14.54 6.34 25.41
C ASN A 303 -15.40 6.82 24.22
N PRO A 304 -16.63 7.35 24.44
CA PRO A 304 -17.55 7.72 23.38
C PRO A 304 -17.09 8.97 22.60
N ALA A 305 -16.11 9.72 23.13
CA ALA A 305 -15.55 10.87 22.44
C ALA A 305 -14.49 10.48 21.38
N ILE A 306 -14.21 9.19 21.20
CA ILE A 306 -13.29 8.67 20.19
C ILE A 306 -14.06 7.93 19.10
N GLY A 307 -13.98 8.43 17.88
CA GLY A 307 -14.36 7.71 16.68
C GLY A 307 -13.20 6.83 16.23
N TYR A 308 -13.46 5.54 15.96
CA TYR A 308 -12.42 4.63 15.50
C TYR A 308 -12.85 3.89 14.25
N MET A 309 -12.02 4.00 13.22
CA MET A 309 -12.12 3.22 12.01
C MET A 309 -10.99 2.18 12.00
N PRO A 310 -11.30 0.88 12.23
CA PRO A 310 -10.30 -0.17 12.21
C PRO A 310 -9.84 -0.49 10.79
N GLN A 311 -8.64 -1.05 10.68
CA GLN A 311 -8.14 -1.64 9.44
C GLN A 311 -9.03 -2.82 9.05
N LEU A 312 -9.88 -2.64 8.04
CA LEU A 312 -10.81 -3.68 7.60
C LEU A 312 -10.08 -4.63 6.65
N ARG A 313 -9.81 -5.86 7.08
CA ARG A 313 -9.40 -6.92 6.16
C ARG A 313 -10.62 -7.36 5.36
N SER A 314 -10.51 -7.35 4.03
CA SER A 314 -11.59 -7.56 3.03
C SER A 314 -12.49 -8.80 3.20
N THR A 315 -12.17 -9.69 4.13
CA THR A 315 -12.84 -10.99 4.32
C THR A 315 -14.17 -10.92 5.06
N ALA A 316 -14.46 -9.85 5.83
CA ALA A 316 -15.67 -9.78 6.64
C ALA A 316 -16.90 -9.23 5.88
N ALA A 317 -16.73 -8.45 4.82
CA ALA A 317 -17.82 -7.71 4.15
C ALA A 317 -18.37 -8.39 2.89
N GLY A 318 -17.68 -9.38 2.31
CA GLY A 318 -18.02 -9.95 1.00
C GLY A 318 -19.28 -10.83 0.97
N SER A 319 -19.74 -11.32 2.12
CA SER A 319 -20.87 -12.26 2.21
C SER A 319 -22.14 -11.65 2.84
N ILE A 320 -22.09 -10.38 3.23
CA ILE A 320 -23.18 -9.76 3.98
C ILE A 320 -24.05 -8.93 3.02
N ARG A 321 -25.28 -9.38 2.76
CA ARG A 321 -26.31 -8.63 2.01
C ARG A 321 -26.95 -7.52 2.87
N LEU A 322 -26.12 -6.77 3.59
CA LEU A 322 -26.55 -5.63 4.39
C LEU A 322 -26.51 -4.38 3.52
N SER A 323 -27.49 -3.49 3.67
CA SER A 323 -27.44 -2.18 3.04
C SER A 323 -26.43 -1.28 3.76
N GLY A 324 -25.91 -0.25 3.09
CA GLY A 324 -25.03 0.74 3.71
C GLY A 324 -25.64 1.40 4.94
N TRP A 325 -26.94 1.67 4.88
CA TRP A 325 -27.71 2.25 5.99
C TRP A 325 -27.78 1.28 7.16
N ASP A 326 -28.17 0.02 6.91
CA ASP A 326 -28.28 -0.99 7.96
C ASP A 326 -26.92 -1.31 8.60
N PHE A 327 -25.83 -1.20 7.84
CA PHE A 327 -24.47 -1.35 8.34
C PHE A 327 -24.15 -0.33 9.43
N ILE A 328 -24.49 0.94 9.20
CA ILE A 328 -24.26 2.02 10.17
C ILE A 328 -25.28 1.94 11.31
N ALA A 329 -26.55 1.71 11.00
CA ALA A 329 -27.64 1.69 11.98
C ALA A 329 -27.44 0.64 13.09
N ARG A 330 -26.81 -0.49 12.79
CA ARG A 330 -26.47 -1.53 13.79
C ARG A 330 -25.46 -1.08 14.84
N VAL A 331 -24.73 0.00 14.57
CA VAL A 331 -23.62 0.47 15.41
C VAL A 331 -24.08 1.54 16.38
N VAL A 332 -25.06 2.36 15.98
CA VAL A 332 -25.61 3.47 16.78
C VAL A 332 -26.02 3.02 18.19
N ASP A 333 -26.71 1.88 18.28
CA ASP A 333 -27.14 1.28 19.55
C ASP A 333 -26.26 0.10 19.99
N GLY A 334 -25.07 -0.08 19.42
CA GLY A 334 -24.20 -1.24 19.67
C GLY A 334 -23.72 -1.40 21.12
N HIS A 335 -23.94 -0.39 21.96
CA HIS A 335 -23.67 -0.41 23.40
C HIS A 335 -24.85 -0.93 24.25
N LYS A 336 -26.04 -1.15 23.65
CA LYS A 336 -27.24 -1.64 24.33
C LYS A 336 -27.40 -3.14 24.09
N LEU A 337 -27.73 -3.89 25.15
CA LEU A 337 -28.13 -5.30 25.03
C LEU A 337 -29.56 -5.37 24.47
N GLY A 338 -29.77 -6.02 23.32
CA GLY A 338 -31.11 -6.24 22.75
C GLY A 338 -31.14 -6.28 21.22
N MET A 339 -32.34 -6.44 20.65
CA MET A 339 -32.56 -6.32 19.20
C MET A 339 -32.49 -4.83 18.80
N PRO A 340 -31.64 -4.46 17.82
CA PRO A 340 -31.46 -3.06 17.44
C PRO A 340 -32.64 -2.58 16.60
N PHE A 341 -33.61 -1.94 17.25
CA PHE A 341 -34.66 -1.18 16.58
C PHE A 341 -34.33 0.31 16.67
N PRO A 342 -33.69 0.92 15.66
CA PRO A 342 -33.28 2.31 15.72
C PRO A 342 -34.53 3.20 15.81
N GLY A 343 -34.63 3.93 16.94
CA GLY A 343 -35.62 4.97 17.16
C GLY A 343 -35.41 6.17 16.24
N LYS A 344 -36.27 7.20 16.35
CA LYS A 344 -36.19 8.39 15.48
C LYS A 344 -34.82 9.08 15.55
N ASP A 345 -34.27 9.23 16.75
CA ASP A 345 -32.99 9.90 16.96
C ASP A 345 -31.82 9.10 16.36
N ALA A 346 -31.85 7.77 16.50
CA ALA A 346 -30.84 6.90 15.91
C ALA A 346 -30.85 6.97 14.38
N ARG A 347 -32.04 7.02 13.75
CA ARG A 347 -32.16 7.18 12.29
C ARG A 347 -31.63 8.54 11.83
N ALA A 348 -32.01 9.61 12.52
CA ALA A 348 -31.51 10.96 12.22
C ALA A 348 -29.98 11.03 12.34
N GLU A 349 -29.40 10.33 13.31
CA GLU A 349 -27.94 10.24 13.47
C GLU A 349 -27.27 9.47 12.33
N VAL A 350 -27.86 8.35 11.88
CA VAL A 350 -27.35 7.61 10.70
C VAL A 350 -27.38 8.48 9.45
N ASP A 351 -28.50 9.14 9.19
CA ASP A 351 -28.67 10.00 8.02
C ASP A 351 -27.68 11.17 8.08
N ARG A 352 -27.49 11.78 9.26
CA ARG A 352 -26.48 12.83 9.49
C ARG A 352 -25.07 12.38 9.11
N VAL A 353 -24.62 11.22 9.60
CA VAL A 353 -23.24 10.76 9.31
C VAL A 353 -23.06 10.33 7.86
N LEU A 354 -24.11 9.80 7.23
CA LEU A 354 -24.10 9.48 5.79
C LEU A 354 -23.99 10.75 4.95
N ASP A 355 -24.72 11.81 5.31
CA ASP A 355 -24.66 13.10 4.62
C ASP A 355 -23.27 13.74 4.76
N LEU A 356 -22.67 13.70 5.96
CA LEU A 356 -21.33 14.25 6.22
C LEU A 356 -20.25 13.65 5.32
N VAL A 357 -20.35 12.35 4.98
CA VAL A 357 -19.38 11.68 4.12
C VAL A 357 -19.81 11.61 2.65
N GLY A 358 -20.94 12.24 2.29
CA GLY A 358 -21.51 12.17 0.94
C GLY A 358 -21.85 10.75 0.51
N ALA A 359 -22.44 9.94 1.40
CA ALA A 359 -22.80 8.54 1.18
C ALA A 359 -24.32 8.26 1.22
N SER A 360 -25.16 9.29 1.18
CA SER A 360 -26.62 9.17 1.27
C SER A 360 -27.20 8.26 0.17
N GLU A 361 -26.65 8.34 -1.05
CA GLU A 361 -27.02 7.45 -2.17
C GLU A 361 -26.51 6.00 -2.00
N LEU A 362 -25.46 5.80 -1.19
CA LEU A 362 -24.89 4.48 -0.89
C LEU A 362 -25.70 3.74 0.18
N ALA A 363 -26.49 4.47 0.95
CA ALA A 363 -27.26 3.97 2.08
C ALA A 363 -28.14 2.76 1.70
N ARG A 364 -28.77 2.78 0.52
CA ARG A 364 -29.67 1.72 0.07
C ARG A 364 -28.98 0.57 -0.68
N ARG A 365 -27.71 0.74 -1.05
CA ARG A 365 -26.97 -0.25 -1.83
C ARG A 365 -26.41 -1.35 -0.93
N PRO A 366 -26.43 -2.63 -1.37
CA PRO A 366 -25.77 -3.71 -0.66
C PRO A 366 -24.25 -3.47 -0.55
N LEU A 367 -23.66 -3.73 0.62
CA LEU A 367 -22.20 -3.56 0.84
C LEU A 367 -21.36 -4.33 -0.18
N ALA A 368 -21.82 -5.51 -0.60
CA ALA A 368 -21.13 -6.34 -1.58
C ALA A 368 -20.98 -5.68 -2.96
N GLU A 369 -21.86 -4.73 -3.30
CA GLU A 369 -21.88 -4.02 -4.59
C GLU A 369 -21.14 -2.67 -4.55
N LEU A 370 -20.62 -2.28 -3.38
CA LEU A 370 -19.90 -1.02 -3.21
C LEU A 370 -18.42 -1.16 -3.61
N SER A 371 -17.89 -0.12 -4.24
CA SER A 371 -16.45 0.03 -4.51
C SER A 371 -15.65 0.14 -3.20
N GLY A 372 -14.32 0.01 -3.26
CA GLY A 372 -13.45 0.21 -2.11
C GLY A 372 -13.63 1.60 -1.48
N GLY A 373 -13.63 2.66 -2.31
CA GLY A 373 -13.84 4.03 -1.84
C GLY A 373 -15.23 4.27 -1.25
N GLU A 374 -16.27 3.68 -1.84
CA GLU A 374 -17.65 3.74 -1.31
C GLU A 374 -17.76 3.06 0.07
N LYS A 375 -17.11 1.90 0.25
CA LYS A 375 -17.03 1.22 1.55
C LYS A 375 -16.27 2.05 2.58
N GLN A 376 -15.18 2.71 2.17
CA GLN A 376 -14.40 3.59 3.03
C GLN A 376 -15.23 4.78 3.55
N ARG A 377 -16.07 5.39 2.71
CA ARG A 377 -17.01 6.43 3.15
C ARG A 377 -17.98 5.92 4.21
N LEU A 378 -18.53 4.71 4.05
CA LEU A 378 -19.42 4.12 5.06
C LEU A 378 -18.70 3.82 6.39
N LEU A 379 -17.45 3.34 6.33
CA LEU A 379 -16.63 3.11 7.53
C LEU A 379 -16.28 4.42 8.25
N LEU A 380 -16.01 5.49 7.48
CA LEU A 380 -15.80 6.82 8.03
C LEU A 380 -17.08 7.35 8.70
N ALA A 381 -18.25 7.17 8.06
CA ALA A 381 -19.54 7.54 8.65
C ALA A 381 -19.79 6.81 9.98
N GLN A 382 -19.49 5.51 10.02
CA GLN A 382 -19.58 4.72 11.26
C GLN A 382 -18.69 5.30 12.36
N ALA A 383 -17.47 5.72 12.04
CA ALA A 383 -16.54 6.32 13.01
C ALA A 383 -16.97 7.72 13.49
N LEU A 384 -17.88 8.40 12.78
CA LEU A 384 -18.41 9.73 13.13
C LEU A 384 -19.69 9.70 13.98
N LEU A 385 -20.22 8.51 14.28
CA LEU A 385 -21.36 8.34 15.17
C LEU A 385 -21.05 8.86 16.58
N GLY A 386 -22.03 9.52 17.21
CA GLY A 386 -21.91 9.96 18.60
C GLY A 386 -21.08 11.23 18.80
N HIS A 387 -20.85 12.00 17.74
CA HIS A 387 -20.13 13.28 17.76
C HIS A 387 -18.73 13.20 18.40
N PRO A 388 -17.82 12.39 17.84
CA PRO A 388 -16.47 12.23 18.41
C PRO A 388 -15.70 13.54 18.38
N ARG A 389 -14.76 13.70 19.33
CA ARG A 389 -13.81 14.83 19.39
C ARG A 389 -12.41 14.46 18.91
N LEU A 390 -12.14 13.16 18.81
CA LEU A 390 -10.93 12.57 18.28
C LEU A 390 -11.33 11.45 17.31
N LEU A 391 -10.80 11.47 16.10
CA LEU A 391 -10.99 10.45 15.09
C LEU A 391 -9.68 9.69 14.88
N LEU A 392 -9.72 8.37 15.03
CA LEU A 392 -8.60 7.46 14.81
C LEU A 392 -8.89 6.63 13.57
N LEU A 393 -8.08 6.80 12.53
CA LEU A 393 -8.26 6.12 11.24
C LEU A 393 -7.09 5.18 10.99
N ASP A 394 -7.34 3.87 11.08
CA ASP A 394 -6.29 2.85 10.94
C ASP A 394 -6.20 2.34 9.49
N GLU A 395 -5.21 2.84 8.75
CA GLU A 395 -4.95 2.57 7.34
C GLU A 395 -6.18 2.75 6.42
N PRO A 396 -6.87 3.91 6.45
CA PRO A 396 -8.07 4.15 5.65
C PRO A 396 -7.78 4.23 4.14
N LEU A 397 -6.51 4.31 3.73
CA LEU A 397 -6.11 4.35 2.32
C LEU A 397 -5.81 2.97 1.74
N HIS A 398 -5.85 1.92 2.56
CA HIS A 398 -5.50 0.58 2.12
C HIS A 398 -6.46 0.07 1.04
N SER A 399 -5.91 -0.61 0.02
CA SER A 399 -6.67 -1.14 -1.13
C SER A 399 -7.44 -0.10 -1.94
N LEU A 400 -7.02 1.18 -1.90
CA LEU A 400 -7.53 2.26 -2.76
C LEU A 400 -6.49 2.67 -3.78
N ASP A 401 -6.94 2.95 -5.02
CA ASP A 401 -6.07 3.55 -6.02
C ASP A 401 -5.73 5.02 -5.67
N PRO A 402 -4.67 5.60 -6.26
CA PRO A 402 -4.19 6.93 -5.91
C PRO A 402 -5.18 8.08 -6.11
N HIS A 403 -6.25 7.90 -6.92
CA HIS A 403 -7.29 8.90 -7.08
C HIS A 403 -8.21 8.90 -5.86
N TYR A 404 -8.76 7.75 -5.48
CA TYR A 404 -9.63 7.66 -4.28
C TYR A 404 -8.87 7.92 -2.98
N GLN A 405 -7.57 7.61 -2.92
CA GLN A 405 -6.77 7.97 -1.75
C GLN A 405 -6.83 9.48 -1.48
N ARG A 406 -6.69 10.31 -2.53
CA ARG A 406 -6.77 11.77 -2.39
C ARG A 406 -8.17 12.21 -1.96
N GLU A 407 -9.22 11.65 -2.56
CA GLU A 407 -10.60 11.97 -2.16
C GLU A 407 -10.86 11.69 -0.69
N VAL A 408 -10.36 10.55 -0.17
CA VAL A 408 -10.52 10.20 1.25
C VAL A 408 -9.73 11.16 2.15
N VAL A 409 -8.51 11.52 1.79
CA VAL A 409 -7.70 12.48 2.56
C VAL A 409 -8.36 13.86 2.59
N GLU A 410 -8.85 14.35 1.44
CA GLU A 410 -9.55 15.63 1.34
C GLU A 410 -10.85 15.63 2.15
N LEU A 411 -11.62 14.54 2.08
CA LEU A 411 -12.83 14.36 2.88
C LEU A 411 -12.52 14.37 4.39
N VAL A 412 -11.48 13.66 4.83
CA VAL A 412 -11.09 13.67 6.24
C VAL A 412 -10.63 15.05 6.68
N LYS A 413 -9.90 15.79 5.83
CA LYS A 413 -9.48 17.18 6.12
C LYS A 413 -10.67 18.13 6.22
N SER A 414 -11.67 18.00 5.33
CA SER A 414 -12.87 18.84 5.41
C SER A 414 -13.68 18.54 6.67
N LEU A 415 -13.89 17.27 7.01
CA LEU A 415 -14.57 16.85 8.24
C LEU A 415 -13.84 17.33 9.50
N GLN A 416 -12.51 17.25 9.50
CA GLN A 416 -11.66 17.74 10.57
C GLN A 416 -11.89 19.23 10.84
N ALA A 417 -11.92 20.04 9.77
CA ALA A 417 -12.14 21.48 9.83
C ALA A 417 -13.59 21.83 10.22
N GLU A 418 -14.57 21.18 9.60
CA GLU A 418 -16.01 21.43 9.82
C GLU A 418 -16.44 21.06 11.23
N LEU A 419 -16.03 19.89 11.71
CA LEU A 419 -16.42 19.38 13.04
C LEU A 419 -15.50 19.90 14.16
N GLY A 420 -14.34 20.46 13.81
CA GLY A 420 -13.37 20.94 14.79
C GLY A 420 -12.83 19.82 15.69
N ILE A 421 -12.54 18.66 15.10
CA ILE A 421 -12.05 17.46 15.78
C ILE A 421 -10.55 17.24 15.54
N ALA A 422 -9.87 16.50 16.41
CA ALA A 422 -8.52 16.01 16.12
C ALA A 422 -8.59 14.73 15.28
N VAL A 423 -7.64 14.53 14.38
CA VAL A 423 -7.54 13.33 13.54
C VAL A 423 -6.16 12.71 13.68
N LEU A 424 -6.13 11.42 13.97
CA LEU A 424 -4.92 10.59 13.90
C LEU A 424 -5.10 9.57 12.78
N PHE A 425 -4.28 9.69 11.74
CA PHE A 425 -4.44 8.95 10.50
C PHE A 425 -3.21 8.08 10.25
N THR A 426 -3.32 6.76 10.33
CA THR A 426 -2.18 5.88 10.03
C THR A 426 -2.08 5.63 8.54
N ALA A 427 -0.86 5.72 7.99
CA ALA A 427 -0.57 5.37 6.62
C ALA A 427 0.83 4.76 6.52
N HIS A 428 1.07 4.04 5.43
CA HIS A 428 2.40 3.52 5.09
C HIS A 428 3.13 4.46 4.11
N GLU A 429 2.41 5.23 3.30
CA GLU A 429 2.96 6.25 2.38
C GLU A 429 2.63 7.67 2.84
N LEU A 430 3.62 8.56 2.77
CA LEU A 430 3.45 9.98 3.11
C LEU A 430 2.85 10.79 1.97
N ASN A 431 3.20 10.47 0.71
CA ASN A 431 2.91 11.31 -0.45
C ASN A 431 1.42 11.67 -0.63
N PRO A 432 0.46 10.74 -0.41
CA PRO A 432 -0.98 11.07 -0.48
C PRO A 432 -1.45 12.08 0.57
N LEU A 433 -0.71 12.23 1.67
CA LEU A 433 -1.06 13.07 2.82
C LEU A 433 -0.39 14.45 2.77
N LEU A 434 0.56 14.66 1.86
CA LEU A 434 1.28 15.94 1.74
C LEU A 434 0.31 17.10 1.50
N GLY A 435 0.48 18.17 2.27
CA GLY A 435 -0.36 19.37 2.21
C GLY A 435 -1.66 19.30 3.01
N SER A 436 -2.07 18.11 3.50
CA SER A 436 -3.26 17.96 4.36
C SER A 436 -2.93 17.84 5.84
N LEU A 437 -1.75 17.30 6.17
CA LEU A 437 -1.30 17.12 7.55
C LEU A 437 -0.82 18.43 8.18
N ASP A 438 -1.17 18.64 9.44
CA ASP A 438 -0.58 19.70 10.26
C ASP A 438 0.78 19.21 10.81
N ARG A 439 0.86 17.94 11.23
CA ARG A 439 2.07 17.28 11.73
C ARG A 439 2.13 15.81 11.34
N VAL A 440 3.33 15.24 11.44
CA VAL A 440 3.63 13.83 11.26
C VAL A 440 4.18 13.26 12.57
N LEU A 441 3.63 12.12 12.98
CA LEU A 441 4.19 11.23 13.99
C LEU A 441 4.87 10.06 13.29
N TYR A 442 6.19 10.04 13.27
CA TYR A 442 6.96 8.94 12.69
C TYR A 442 7.40 7.96 13.76
N LEU A 443 7.10 6.67 13.58
CA LEU A 443 7.46 5.59 14.49
C LEU A 443 8.57 4.71 13.89
N GLY A 444 9.59 4.38 14.68
CA GLY A 444 10.68 3.50 14.25
C GLY A 444 11.55 3.02 15.40
N ARG A 445 11.90 1.73 15.41
CA ARG A 445 12.79 1.08 16.40
C ARG A 445 12.54 1.47 17.87
N GLY A 446 11.28 1.52 18.30
CA GLY A 446 10.94 1.87 19.69
C GLY A 446 10.97 3.37 19.99
N GLN A 447 11.25 4.20 18.99
CA GLN A 447 11.30 5.66 19.09
C GLN A 447 10.16 6.30 18.28
N ALA A 448 9.88 7.56 18.59
CA ALA A 448 8.91 8.37 17.87
C ALA A 448 9.44 9.80 17.69
N ALA A 449 9.08 10.42 16.57
CA ALA A 449 9.32 11.84 16.31
C ALA A 449 8.00 12.51 15.88
N LEU A 450 7.66 13.63 16.52
CA LEU A 450 6.43 14.38 16.22
C LEU A 450 6.78 15.83 15.88
N GLY A 451 6.37 16.29 14.70
CA GLY A 451 6.67 17.63 14.19
C GLY A 451 6.01 17.86 12.84
N THR A 452 6.28 18.98 12.20
CA THR A 452 5.87 19.21 10.81
C THR A 452 6.55 18.20 9.87
N VAL A 453 6.01 18.05 8.65
CA VAL A 453 6.61 17.20 7.62
C VAL A 453 8.08 17.56 7.41
N ASP A 454 8.42 18.85 7.39
CA ASP A 454 9.78 19.32 7.12
C ASP A 454 10.75 19.15 8.30
N GLU A 455 10.24 19.08 9.52
CA GLU A 455 11.05 18.80 10.71
C GLU A 455 11.32 17.31 10.87
N VAL A 456 10.35 16.45 10.52
CA VAL A 456 10.42 15.01 10.79
C VAL A 456 10.96 14.23 9.59
N ILE A 457 10.55 14.58 8.38
CA ILE A 457 10.89 13.84 7.15
C ILE A 457 12.18 14.42 6.58
N THR A 458 13.27 14.13 7.30
CA THR A 458 14.64 14.52 6.97
C THR A 458 15.57 13.32 7.12
N GLY A 459 16.67 13.32 6.37
CA GLY A 459 17.65 12.23 6.41
C GLY A 459 18.13 11.94 7.83
N PRO A 460 18.62 12.94 8.60
CA PRO A 460 19.10 12.71 9.97
C PRO A 460 18.04 12.15 10.93
N VAL A 461 16.78 12.57 10.83
CA VAL A 461 15.71 12.07 11.70
C VAL A 461 15.32 10.65 11.31
N LEU A 462 15.08 10.40 10.03
CA LEU A 462 14.72 9.07 9.56
C LEU A 462 15.85 8.08 9.74
N SER A 463 17.11 8.46 9.47
CA SER A 463 18.28 7.62 9.74
C SER A 463 18.38 7.18 11.19
N ARG A 464 18.02 8.04 12.14
CA ARG A 464 17.97 7.67 13.56
C ARG A 464 16.84 6.68 13.86
N LEU A 465 15.65 6.91 13.29
CA LEU A 465 14.46 6.07 13.52
C LEU A 465 14.57 4.70 12.84
N TYR A 466 15.22 4.62 11.68
CA TYR A 466 15.53 3.38 10.95
C TYR A 466 16.83 2.71 11.43
N GLY A 467 17.77 3.51 11.94
CA GLY A 467 19.12 3.11 12.30
C GLY A 467 19.96 2.60 11.13
N SER A 468 19.70 3.13 9.94
CA SER A 468 20.50 3.03 8.71
C SER A 468 20.62 4.41 8.07
N GLU A 469 21.54 4.60 7.12
CA GLU A 469 21.63 5.85 6.37
C GLU A 469 20.40 5.99 5.45
N ILE A 470 19.71 7.13 5.56
CA ILE A 470 18.47 7.43 4.86
C ILE A 470 18.64 8.77 4.16
N ASP A 471 18.53 8.76 2.85
CA ASP A 471 18.43 9.96 2.04
C ASP A 471 16.96 10.30 1.84
N VAL A 472 16.62 11.59 1.94
CA VAL A 472 15.30 12.06 1.48
C VAL A 472 15.47 13.10 0.38
N VAL A 473 14.85 12.80 -0.75
CA VAL A 473 14.89 13.64 -1.95
C VAL A 473 13.50 14.22 -2.17
N ARG A 474 13.45 15.53 -2.45
CA ARG A 474 12.20 16.24 -2.76
C ARG A 474 12.17 16.61 -4.22
N LEU A 475 11.22 16.06 -4.97
CA LEU A 475 11.11 16.29 -6.41
C LEU A 475 9.65 16.52 -6.81
N LYS A 476 9.36 17.65 -7.47
CA LYS A 476 8.03 18.03 -7.95
C LYS A 476 6.93 17.94 -6.86
N GLY A 477 7.25 18.38 -5.64
CA GLY A 477 6.31 18.37 -4.51
C GLY A 477 6.07 16.99 -3.90
N ARG A 478 6.83 15.96 -4.29
CA ARG A 478 6.84 14.63 -3.68
C ARG A 478 8.10 14.41 -2.87
N ILE A 479 8.00 13.54 -1.87
CA ILE A 479 9.12 13.11 -1.04
C ILE A 479 9.43 11.66 -1.37
N PHE A 480 10.71 11.37 -1.62
CA PHE A 480 11.24 10.03 -1.83
C PHE A 480 12.21 9.73 -0.71
N VAL A 481 12.02 8.61 -0.02
CA VAL A 481 12.86 8.17 1.10
C VAL A 481 13.64 6.94 0.66
N MET A 482 14.97 7.05 0.63
CA MET A 482 15.86 6.02 0.12
C MET A 482 16.84 5.55 1.20
N SER A 483 17.11 4.24 1.25
CA SER A 483 18.13 3.63 2.11
C SER A 483 19.17 2.99 1.20
N GLY A 484 20.42 3.46 1.23
CA GLY A 484 21.53 2.82 0.51
C GLY A 484 21.32 2.64 -1.01
N GLY A 485 20.64 3.58 -1.69
CA GLY A 485 20.41 3.52 -3.14
C GLY A 485 19.07 2.91 -3.58
N HIS A 486 18.22 2.48 -2.65
CA HIS A 486 16.90 1.88 -2.94
C HIS A 486 15.76 2.58 -2.16
N ASP A 487 14.54 2.55 -2.71
CA ASP A 487 13.33 3.17 -2.14
C ASP A 487 12.78 2.35 -0.96
N VAL A 488 12.79 2.93 0.25
CA VAL A 488 12.48 2.24 1.52
C VAL A 488 10.99 1.97 1.66
N GLU A 489 10.13 2.75 1.01
CA GLU A 489 8.67 2.58 1.12
C GLU A 489 8.21 1.29 0.40
N ARG A 490 9.00 0.74 -0.54
CA ARG A 490 8.66 -0.48 -1.28
C ARG A 490 9.22 -1.78 -0.67
N ASP A 491 10.39 -1.74 -0.03
CA ASP A 491 11.06 -2.95 0.47
C ASP A 491 10.41 -3.59 1.71
N VAL A 492 9.54 -2.85 2.42
CA VAL A 492 8.86 -3.38 3.63
C VAL A 492 7.80 -4.45 3.29
N HIS A 493 7.42 -4.59 2.01
CA HIS A 493 6.55 -5.66 1.54
C HIS A 493 7.27 -7.02 1.33
N ARG A 494 8.61 -7.06 1.42
CA ARG A 494 9.39 -8.29 1.10
C ARG A 494 9.70 -9.20 2.29
N HIS A 495 9.45 -8.80 3.54
CA HIS A 495 9.99 -9.49 4.73
C HIS A 495 9.00 -10.25 5.63
N GLU A 496 7.73 -10.47 5.23
CA GLU A 496 6.76 -11.18 6.09
C GLU A 496 6.53 -12.68 5.80
N ASP A 497 7.16 -13.30 4.79
CA ASP A 497 7.08 -14.75 4.58
C ASP A 497 8.36 -15.46 5.06
N GLY A 498 8.52 -15.57 6.37
CA GLY A 498 9.70 -16.24 6.91
C GLY A 498 9.75 -16.33 8.43
N SER A 499 8.72 -16.87 9.08
CA SER A 499 8.86 -17.35 10.45
C SER A 499 8.56 -18.85 10.51
N ALA A 500 9.64 -19.63 10.40
CA ALA A 500 9.64 -21.07 10.51
C ALA A 500 9.14 -21.53 11.89
N HIS A 501 8.12 -22.39 11.89
CA HIS A 501 7.78 -23.23 13.03
C HIS A 501 8.86 -24.32 13.18
N ALA A 502 9.77 -24.15 14.14
CA ALA A 502 10.59 -25.24 14.63
C ALA A 502 9.73 -26.13 15.55
N HIS A 503 9.18 -27.22 15.01
CA HIS A 503 8.68 -28.32 15.82
C HIS A 503 9.83 -29.28 16.13
N ASP A 504 10.25 -29.26 17.39
CA ASP A 504 11.03 -30.32 18.01
C ASP A 504 10.16 -31.60 18.07
N GLN A 505 10.55 -32.65 17.36
CA GLN A 505 10.10 -34.01 17.63
C GLN A 505 11.31 -34.93 17.74
N GLN A 506 11.78 -35.07 18.98
CA GLN A 506 12.45 -36.29 19.42
C GLN A 506 11.40 -37.40 19.55
N GLY A 507 11.60 -38.49 18.84
CA GLY A 507 10.73 -39.66 18.89
C GLY A 507 11.30 -40.80 18.07
N ALA A 508 12.30 -41.49 18.62
CA ALA A 508 12.82 -42.75 18.11
C ALA A 508 11.72 -43.81 18.06
N HIS A 509 11.62 -44.58 16.97
CA HIS A 509 11.39 -46.04 17.02
C HIS A 509 11.77 -46.69 15.68
N ARG A 510 12.74 -47.61 15.77
CA ARG A 510 13.03 -48.66 14.78
C ARG A 510 11.88 -49.68 14.75
N HIS A 511 11.58 -50.24 13.58
CA HIS A 511 11.80 -51.67 13.26
C HIS A 511 11.15 -52.06 11.91
N ASP A 512 11.99 -52.62 11.03
CA ASP A 512 11.81 -53.73 10.08
C ASP A 512 10.45 -53.97 9.41
N ALA A 513 10.43 -53.86 8.06
CA ALA A 513 10.38 -54.99 7.11
C ALA A 513 10.34 -54.47 5.66
#